data_AF-A0A7X7JRN8-F1
#
_entry.id   AF-A0A7X7JRN8-F1
#
_cell.length_a   1.000
_cell.length_b   1.000
_cell.length_c   1.000
_cell.angle_alpha   90.00
_cell.angle_beta   90.00
_cell.angle_gamma   90.00
#
_symmetry.space_group_name_H-M   'P 1'
#
loop_
_entity.id
_entity.type
_entity.pdbx_description
1 polymer ?
#
loop_
_entity_poly.entity_id
_entity_poly.type
_entity_poly.pdbx_seq_one_letter_code
_entity_poly.pdbx_strand_id
1 'polypeptide(L)'
;MVRRTTAVIAIAMSLSLILAACAPNNAPAVGDPPTSVFGGTIESAQPVVVSTGPASPNFRLLVSDEPNDMADFATLYVLVSGVGAEGGDGVGVVEDWFEPVQLDLTPLVDDKAVFLWEGHIPDGTYNKVFLYVDATYGILEGAGEGETVEVKLPSNKLHVNAPVTISSDDGGKIVEFVFDISVHKAGNSGMYILSPQASESGVGREYQLVNHEEAGIKTGRPEWAGKPEAQGTDDDLEGEEDDDQDDANPSIDVEKRAEAVEGAVASFVTITNTSDDDVTVKSVIDTVYWQVRGGNWQELATNIDEETHVIAAGESVTLEYEIPCDVPAEARELRNKVEVQIDGRDKVFRDIVSFDPYGYMPEIEFEGEVVGADPLTVLSDEGSTYTVLIDDNTEIEGRIVEGEYLKVEGLLHPDGTTVTALEIEGTEDEDDSEIELQGSIEGTDPLLVTTDEGTYQIVIKPETEVEGDLVLGASVKVEGVLQADGTTVIADEVEVEEQDE
;
A
#
# COMPACT_ATOMS: atom_id res chain seq x y z
N MET A 1 -1.84 92.20 15.92
CA MET A 1 -3.24 91.74 15.97
C MET A 1 -3.59 91.23 14.58
N VAL A 2 -3.83 89.91 14.42
CA VAL A 2 -4.90 89.26 13.63
C VAL A 2 -5.21 89.92 12.26
N ARG A 3 -5.16 89.31 11.06
CA ARG A 3 -5.49 87.95 10.57
C ARG A 3 -5.27 87.92 9.04
N ARG A 4 -5.15 86.70 8.46
CA ARG A 4 -5.82 86.14 7.25
C ARG A 4 -5.96 87.05 5.99
N THR A 5 -5.82 86.61 4.73
CA THR A 5 -5.73 85.29 4.09
C THR A 5 -5.35 85.53 2.62
N THR A 6 -4.68 84.53 2.03
CA THR A 6 -4.79 84.05 0.64
C THR A 6 -4.58 85.03 -0.51
N ALA A 7 -3.52 84.81 -1.30
CA ALA A 7 -3.61 84.13 -2.60
C ALA A 7 -2.27 84.27 -3.35
N VAL A 8 -1.62 83.14 -3.63
CA VAL A 8 -1.51 82.52 -4.97
C VAL A 8 -0.32 83.07 -5.77
N ILE A 9 0.52 82.17 -6.26
CA ILE A 9 1.01 82.06 -7.65
C ILE A 9 1.91 80.82 -7.71
N ALA A 10 1.85 80.13 -8.85
CA ALA A 10 2.49 78.85 -9.10
C ALA A 10 3.40 78.91 -10.34
N ILE A 11 4.15 77.80 -10.51
CA ILE A 11 4.78 77.25 -11.73
C ILE A 11 6.20 77.78 -12.04
N ALA A 12 7.22 77.01 -12.44
CA ALA A 12 7.62 75.58 -12.33
C ALA A 12 9.00 75.42 -13.02
N MET A 13 9.61 74.23 -12.86
CA MET A 13 10.76 73.62 -13.58
C MET A 13 12.17 74.08 -13.14
N SER A 14 13.19 73.23 -12.98
CA SER A 14 13.35 71.78 -13.20
C SER A 14 14.66 71.26 -12.56
N LEU A 15 14.68 69.94 -12.28
CA LEU A 15 15.81 69.00 -12.21
C LEU A 15 16.96 69.20 -11.20
N SER A 16 16.92 68.42 -10.11
CA SER A 16 18.08 67.72 -9.56
C SER A 16 17.65 66.58 -8.64
N LEU A 17 18.19 65.39 -8.90
CA LEU A 17 17.98 64.18 -8.11
C LEU A 17 19.12 64.05 -7.10
N ILE A 18 18.81 64.24 -5.82
CA ILE A 18 19.43 63.51 -4.70
C ILE A 18 18.35 63.43 -3.64
N LEU A 19 17.94 62.23 -3.22
CA LEU A 19 17.34 62.03 -1.90
C LEU A 19 17.44 60.54 -1.51
N ALA A 20 18.27 60.32 -0.50
CA ALA A 20 18.26 59.15 0.35
C ALA A 20 17.22 59.33 1.46
N ALA A 21 16.90 58.20 2.08
CA ALA A 21 16.26 57.99 3.39
C ALA A 21 14.73 57.73 3.42
N CYS A 22 14.46 56.43 3.60
CA CYS A 22 13.69 55.81 4.67
C CYS A 22 12.15 55.96 4.73
N ALA A 23 11.55 54.80 4.37
CA ALA A 23 10.30 54.17 4.82
C ALA A 23 8.97 54.82 4.41
N PRO A 24 8.08 53.99 3.84
CA PRO A 24 6.94 53.57 4.65
C PRO A 24 6.50 52.10 4.47
N ASN A 25 6.06 51.55 5.61
CA ASN A 25 4.97 50.59 5.86
C ASN A 25 4.63 49.46 4.88
N ASN A 26 4.79 48.24 5.43
CA ASN A 26 4.38 46.93 4.95
C ASN A 26 2.86 46.72 4.89
N ALA A 27 2.41 46.09 3.80
CA ALA A 27 1.49 44.94 3.76
C ALA A 27 1.91 44.08 2.54
N PRO A 28 1.82 42.74 2.62
CA PRO A 28 2.80 41.84 2.04
C PRO A 28 2.64 41.70 0.53
N ALA A 29 3.73 41.97 -0.20
CA ALA A 29 3.92 41.36 -1.51
C ALA A 29 4.08 39.85 -1.27
N VAL A 30 3.35 39.06 -2.05
CA VAL A 30 3.51 37.62 -2.19
C VAL A 30 5.00 37.35 -2.37
N GLY A 31 5.64 36.91 -1.28
CA GLY A 31 7.01 36.45 -1.32
C GLY A 31 7.02 35.17 -2.12
N ASP A 32 8.03 35.03 -2.97
CA ASP A 32 8.46 33.72 -3.40
C ASP A 32 8.42 32.78 -2.18
N PRO A 33 7.88 31.55 -2.32
CA PRO A 33 7.86 30.62 -1.20
C PRO A 33 9.27 30.54 -0.64
N PRO A 34 9.42 30.58 0.71
CA PRO A 34 10.73 30.40 1.30
C PRO A 34 11.31 29.13 0.69
N THR A 35 12.52 29.26 0.15
CA THR A 35 13.32 28.13 -0.26
C THR A 35 13.44 27.26 0.98
N SER A 36 12.60 26.22 1.05
CA SER A 36 12.72 25.18 2.04
C SER A 36 14.13 24.66 1.87
N VAL A 37 14.90 24.76 2.95
CA VAL A 37 16.21 24.17 3.07
C VAL A 37 15.96 22.67 3.17
N PHE A 38 15.61 22.05 2.04
CA PHE A 38 15.57 20.61 1.87
C PHE A 38 16.98 20.08 2.09
N GLY A 39 17.11 19.14 3.02
CA GLY A 39 18.30 18.33 3.20
C GLY A 39 19.47 19.09 3.83
N GLY A 40 19.69 18.83 5.12
CA GLY A 40 21.07 18.60 5.54
C GLY A 40 21.70 17.65 4.52
N THR A 41 22.86 18.00 4.00
CA THR A 41 23.53 17.31 2.88
C THR A 41 23.56 15.79 3.09
N ILE A 42 22.66 15.06 2.40
CA ILE A 42 22.53 13.60 2.47
C ILE A 42 23.59 12.95 1.56
N GLU A 43 24.87 13.13 1.89
CA GLU A 43 25.94 12.34 1.27
C GLU A 43 26.32 11.10 2.10
N SER A 44 25.69 10.81 3.26
CA SER A 44 26.16 9.68 4.09
C SER A 44 25.18 8.96 5.03
N ALA A 45 23.87 9.25 5.06
CA ALA A 45 22.95 8.41 5.84
C ALA A 45 22.42 7.27 4.97
N GLN A 46 22.59 6.02 5.41
CA GLN A 46 22.03 4.83 4.75
C GLN A 46 20.78 4.40 5.51
N PRO A 47 19.78 3.79 4.86
CA PRO A 47 18.69 3.15 5.57
C PRO A 47 19.19 1.95 6.38
N VAL A 48 18.51 1.63 7.48
CA VAL A 48 18.76 0.38 8.22
C VAL A 48 18.33 -0.83 7.39
N VAL A 49 17.18 -0.72 6.72
CA VAL A 49 16.61 -1.77 5.87
C VAL A 49 16.35 -1.22 4.47
N VAL A 50 16.81 -1.96 3.45
CA VAL A 50 16.45 -1.71 2.04
C VAL A 50 15.58 -2.86 1.58
N SER A 51 14.37 -2.54 1.10
CA SER A 51 13.46 -3.52 0.54
C SER A 51 14.10 -4.25 -0.65
N THR A 52 14.02 -5.57 -0.67
CA THR A 52 14.55 -6.41 -1.75
C THR A 52 13.51 -6.59 -2.84
N GLY A 53 13.20 -5.51 -3.56
CA GLY A 53 12.26 -5.50 -4.68
C GLY A 53 12.92 -5.22 -6.03
N PRO A 54 12.29 -5.62 -7.16
CA PRO A 54 12.80 -5.30 -8.50
C PRO A 54 12.59 -3.82 -8.89
N ALA A 55 11.68 -3.12 -8.21
CA ALA A 55 11.39 -1.72 -8.45
C ALA A 55 12.35 -0.80 -7.69
N SER A 56 12.67 0.35 -8.29
CA SER A 56 13.50 1.36 -7.62
C SER A 56 12.73 1.98 -6.45
N PRO A 57 13.40 2.26 -5.31
CA PRO A 57 12.73 2.85 -4.17
C PRO A 57 12.12 4.22 -4.49
N ASN A 58 10.90 4.44 -4.03
CA ASN A 58 10.17 5.71 -4.13
C ASN A 58 9.63 6.18 -2.78
N PHE A 59 9.89 5.45 -1.69
CA PHE A 59 9.44 5.79 -0.35
C PHE A 59 10.53 5.55 0.70
N ARG A 60 10.61 6.46 1.66
CA ARG A 60 11.49 6.40 2.83
C ARG A 60 10.72 6.60 4.11
N LEU A 61 10.94 5.70 5.05
CA LEU A 61 10.38 5.79 6.38
C LEU A 61 11.47 6.17 7.39
N LEU A 62 11.23 7.27 8.09
CA LEU A 62 12.03 7.72 9.21
C LEU A 62 11.26 7.51 10.51
N VAL A 63 11.97 7.20 11.60
CA VAL A 63 11.37 7.09 12.94
C VAL A 63 11.94 8.15 13.87
N SER A 64 11.06 8.88 14.54
CA SER A 64 11.35 9.92 15.54
C SER A 64 10.57 9.67 16.84
N ASP A 65 10.83 10.49 17.87
CA ASP A 65 10.09 10.52 19.12
C ASP A 65 9.80 11.95 19.61
N GLU A 66 8.64 12.12 20.25
CA GLU A 66 8.29 13.31 21.02
C GLU A 66 8.74 13.22 22.49
N PRO A 67 9.23 14.30 23.11
CA PRO A 67 9.80 14.27 24.47
C PRO A 67 8.93 13.65 25.58
N ASN A 68 7.59 13.75 25.47
CA ASN A 68 6.56 13.38 26.44
C ASN A 68 7.10 12.89 27.81
N ASP A 69 7.02 11.59 28.09
CA ASP A 69 7.64 10.96 29.25
C ASP A 69 8.94 10.22 28.88
N MET A 70 9.52 10.47 27.70
CA MET A 70 10.76 9.81 27.25
C MET A 70 11.95 10.14 28.17
N ALA A 71 11.94 11.33 28.78
CA ALA A 71 12.96 11.75 29.74
C ALA A 71 13.02 10.92 31.04
N ASP A 72 12.01 10.06 31.31
CA ASP A 72 12.05 9.10 32.42
C ASP A 72 12.93 7.87 32.09
N PHE A 73 13.28 7.65 30.81
CA PHE A 73 14.03 6.48 30.35
C PHE A 73 15.52 6.80 30.14
N ALA A 74 16.37 5.90 30.63
CA ALA A 74 17.79 5.86 30.26
C ALA A 74 17.99 5.20 28.89
N THR A 75 17.16 4.20 28.56
CA THR A 75 17.04 3.63 27.22
C THR A 75 15.63 3.06 27.04
N LEU A 76 15.11 3.15 25.82
CA LEU A 76 13.83 2.55 25.45
C LEU A 76 13.98 1.91 24.07
N TYR A 77 14.14 0.59 24.07
CA TYR A 77 14.20 -0.19 22.84
C TYR A 77 12.81 -0.57 22.35
N VAL A 78 12.59 -0.41 21.05
CA VAL A 78 11.47 -1.00 20.32
C VAL A 78 12.01 -1.97 19.26
N LEU A 79 11.33 -3.10 19.09
CA LEU A 79 11.69 -4.11 18.10
C LEU A 79 10.74 -4.01 16.91
N VAL A 80 11.20 -3.45 15.79
CA VAL A 80 10.39 -3.22 14.59
C VAL A 80 10.63 -4.33 13.57
N SER A 81 9.57 -4.97 13.08
CA SER A 81 9.65 -6.15 12.18
C SER A 81 9.04 -5.92 10.80
N GLY A 82 8.38 -4.79 10.57
CA GLY A 82 7.78 -4.49 9.29
C GLY A 82 7.20 -3.08 9.22
N VAL A 83 6.93 -2.67 7.99
CA VAL A 83 6.35 -1.37 7.63
C VAL A 83 5.18 -1.58 6.68
N GLY A 84 4.28 -0.62 6.61
CA GLY A 84 3.28 -0.64 5.55
C GLY A 84 2.43 0.62 5.46
N ALA A 85 1.64 0.65 4.39
CA ALA A 85 0.71 1.72 4.09
C ALA A 85 -0.65 1.12 3.66
N GLU A 86 -1.73 1.74 4.08
CA GLU A 86 -3.09 1.32 3.74
C GLU A 86 -3.79 2.44 2.97
N GLY A 87 -4.18 2.09 1.75
CA GLY A 87 -4.99 2.84 0.81
C GLY A 87 -6.42 3.07 1.28
N GLY A 88 -7.09 4.07 0.67
CA GLY A 88 -8.55 4.08 0.62
C GLY A 88 -9.09 3.04 -0.38
N ASP A 89 -10.38 3.13 -0.67
CA ASP A 89 -11.06 2.27 -1.66
C ASP A 89 -10.21 2.15 -2.95
N GLY A 90 -9.82 0.92 -3.31
CA GLY A 90 -9.07 0.60 -4.53
C GLY A 90 -7.54 0.44 -4.41
N VAL A 91 -6.86 1.06 -3.43
CA VAL A 91 -5.37 1.01 -3.34
C VAL A 91 -4.84 -0.12 -2.44
N GLY A 92 -5.68 -0.69 -1.57
CA GLY A 92 -5.33 -1.86 -0.76
C GLY A 92 -4.25 -1.61 0.32
N VAL A 93 -3.72 -2.68 0.91
CA VAL A 93 -2.66 -2.61 1.93
C VAL A 93 -1.34 -3.07 1.31
N VAL A 94 -0.29 -2.28 1.48
CA VAL A 94 1.08 -2.58 1.05
C VAL A 94 1.93 -2.78 2.29
N GLU A 95 2.63 -3.91 2.37
CA GLU A 95 3.43 -4.30 3.54
C GLU A 95 4.79 -4.83 3.11
N ASP A 96 5.82 -4.51 3.90
CA ASP A 96 7.14 -5.09 3.76
C ASP A 96 7.66 -5.54 5.14
N TRP A 97 8.14 -6.77 5.22
CA TRP A 97 8.56 -7.45 6.44
C TRP A 97 10.04 -7.75 6.37
N PHE A 98 10.76 -7.54 7.47
CA PHE A 98 12.21 -7.67 7.49
C PHE A 98 12.72 -8.24 8.82
N GLU A 99 14.01 -8.63 8.84
CA GLU A 99 14.66 -9.06 10.06
C GLU A 99 14.49 -7.98 11.15
N PRO A 100 13.98 -8.33 12.35
CA PRO A 100 13.64 -7.33 13.35
C PRO A 100 14.78 -6.36 13.67
N VAL A 101 14.47 -5.07 13.66
CA VAL A 101 15.39 -3.99 13.98
C VAL A 101 15.11 -3.50 15.39
N GLN A 102 16.12 -3.59 16.25
CA GLN A 102 16.12 -2.95 17.56
C GLN A 102 16.48 -1.49 17.40
N LEU A 103 15.61 -0.62 17.90
CA LEU A 103 15.75 0.82 17.83
C LEU A 103 15.68 1.42 19.24
N ASP A 104 16.71 2.15 19.67
CA ASP A 104 16.60 2.99 20.87
C ASP A 104 15.90 4.29 20.51
N LEU A 105 14.78 4.60 21.17
CA LEU A 105 14.03 5.83 20.92
C LEU A 105 14.60 7.04 21.69
N THR A 106 15.33 6.83 22.79
CA THR A 106 15.87 7.93 23.61
C THR A 106 16.80 8.92 22.88
N PRO A 107 17.61 8.53 21.88
CA PRO A 107 18.38 9.48 21.09
C PRO A 107 17.57 10.21 20.01
N LEU A 108 16.30 9.86 19.78
CA LEU A 108 15.47 10.34 18.67
C LEU A 108 14.42 11.39 19.08
N VAL A 109 14.59 11.97 20.27
CA VAL A 109 13.70 12.99 20.81
C VAL A 109 13.72 14.27 19.97
N ASP A 110 12.57 14.93 19.84
CA ASP A 110 12.32 16.18 19.10
C ASP A 110 12.44 15.98 17.57
N ASP A 111 13.21 16.84 16.89
CA ASP A 111 13.40 16.77 15.45
C ASP A 111 14.39 15.69 15.02
N LYS A 112 14.85 14.82 15.92
CA LYS A 112 15.80 13.77 15.58
C LYS A 112 15.10 12.54 15.00
N ALA A 113 15.64 11.99 13.93
CA ALA A 113 15.07 10.80 13.31
C ALA A 113 16.14 9.83 12.80
N VAL A 114 15.84 8.54 12.83
CA VAL A 114 16.64 7.53 12.14
C VAL A 114 16.00 7.18 10.80
N PHE A 115 16.83 6.92 9.79
CA PHE A 115 16.37 6.39 8.52
C PHE A 115 16.17 4.87 8.63
N LEU A 116 14.95 4.45 8.94
CA LEU A 116 14.66 3.04 9.21
C LEU A 116 14.60 2.19 7.92
N TRP A 117 13.77 2.59 6.96
CA TRP A 117 13.44 1.74 5.82
C TRP A 117 13.34 2.51 4.51
N GLU A 118 13.86 1.94 3.43
CA GLU A 118 13.73 2.44 2.05
C GLU A 118 13.19 1.35 1.13
N GLY A 119 12.19 1.66 0.31
CA GLY A 119 11.63 0.69 -0.64
C GLY A 119 10.65 1.30 -1.63
N HIS A 120 10.01 0.41 -2.39
CA HIS A 120 9.01 0.77 -3.39
C HIS A 120 7.60 0.54 -2.83
N ILE A 121 6.74 1.56 -2.93
CA ILE A 121 5.31 1.47 -2.69
C ILE A 121 4.61 1.90 -3.99
N PRO A 122 3.59 1.16 -4.48
CA PRO A 122 2.84 1.55 -5.67
C PRO A 122 2.31 2.98 -5.66
N ASP A 123 2.10 3.54 -6.84
CA ASP A 123 1.47 4.85 -6.97
C ASP A 123 0.03 4.79 -6.43
N GLY A 124 -0.35 5.80 -5.64
CA GLY A 124 -1.64 5.81 -4.98
C GLY A 124 -1.72 6.80 -3.82
N THR A 125 -2.92 6.93 -3.27
CA THR A 125 -3.15 7.70 -2.03
C THR A 125 -3.45 6.75 -0.87
N TYR A 126 -2.58 6.81 0.14
CA TYR A 126 -2.65 6.01 1.34
C TYR A 126 -3.13 6.86 2.50
N ASN A 127 -4.11 6.36 3.25
CA ASN A 127 -4.71 7.08 4.37
C ASN A 127 -4.05 6.73 5.71
N LYS A 128 -3.34 5.61 5.78
CA LYS A 128 -2.61 5.18 6.97
C LYS A 128 -1.22 4.70 6.63
N VAL A 129 -0.29 4.97 7.54
CA VAL A 129 1.04 4.35 7.58
C VAL A 129 1.16 3.61 8.90
N PHE A 130 1.83 2.47 8.92
CA PHE A 130 1.98 1.66 10.13
C PHE A 130 3.34 0.97 10.25
N LEU A 131 3.70 0.68 11.50
CA LEU A 131 4.86 -0.09 11.92
C LEU A 131 4.42 -1.33 12.67
N TYR A 132 5.03 -2.47 12.35
CA TYR A 132 4.92 -3.67 13.15
C TYR A 132 5.97 -3.66 14.24
N VAL A 133 5.51 -3.69 15.50
CA VAL A 133 6.37 -3.66 16.69
C VAL A 133 6.14 -4.95 17.45
N ASP A 134 7.19 -5.75 17.59
CA ASP A 134 7.10 -7.09 18.18
C ASP A 134 7.23 -7.05 19.71
N ALA A 135 8.05 -6.12 20.22
CA ALA A 135 8.36 -6.02 21.64
C ALA A 135 8.95 -4.65 21.99
N THR A 136 8.92 -4.33 23.29
CA THR A 136 9.52 -3.12 23.86
C THR A 136 10.31 -3.46 25.12
N TYR A 137 11.38 -2.72 25.39
CA TYR A 137 12.20 -2.89 26.59
C TYR A 137 12.71 -1.56 27.09
N GLY A 138 12.33 -1.21 28.32
CA GLY A 138 12.67 0.08 28.93
C GLY A 138 13.51 -0.07 30.18
N ILE A 139 14.49 0.82 30.33
CA ILE A 139 15.24 1.05 31.57
C ILE A 139 15.01 2.50 31.99
N LEU A 140 14.58 2.72 33.22
CA LEU A 140 14.35 4.07 33.75
C LEU A 140 15.64 4.75 34.21
N GLU A 141 15.65 6.07 34.18
CA GLU A 141 16.71 6.87 34.77
C GLU A 141 16.89 6.56 36.26
N GLY A 142 18.13 6.25 36.65
CA GLY A 142 18.48 5.89 38.02
C GLY A 142 18.05 4.48 38.47
N ALA A 143 17.60 3.63 37.55
CA ALA A 143 17.33 2.21 37.80
C ALA A 143 18.60 1.46 38.28
N GLY A 144 18.40 0.43 39.11
CA GLY A 144 19.47 -0.49 39.50
C GLY A 144 19.93 -1.36 38.31
N GLU A 145 21.10 -1.99 38.45
CA GLU A 145 21.61 -2.92 37.42
C GLU A 145 20.61 -4.07 37.19
N GLY A 146 20.16 -4.23 35.94
CA GLY A 146 19.16 -5.23 35.54
C GLY A 146 17.70 -4.87 35.83
N GLU A 147 17.41 -3.69 36.40
CA GLU A 147 16.03 -3.24 36.63
C GLU A 147 15.41 -2.68 35.34
N THR A 148 14.28 -3.26 34.94
CA THR A 148 13.55 -2.89 33.73
C THR A 148 12.13 -2.47 34.07
N VAL A 149 11.52 -1.71 33.18
CA VAL A 149 10.10 -1.33 33.28
C VAL A 149 9.32 -1.91 32.09
N GLU A 150 8.12 -2.39 32.39
CA GLU A 150 7.18 -2.80 31.36
C GLU A 150 6.64 -1.56 30.64
N VAL A 151 6.86 -1.52 29.33
CA VAL A 151 6.23 -0.57 28.43
C VAL A 151 5.14 -1.29 27.68
N LYS A 152 3.90 -0.86 27.87
CA LYS A 152 2.74 -1.48 27.25
C LYS A 152 2.68 -1.10 25.79
N LEU A 153 2.69 -2.11 24.93
CA LEU A 153 2.35 -2.00 23.53
C LEU A 153 0.85 -2.32 23.35
N PRO A 154 0.00 -1.35 22.95
CA PRO A 154 -1.45 -1.60 22.82
C PRO A 154 -1.79 -2.66 21.77
N SER A 155 -0.98 -2.73 20.71
CA SER A 155 -1.07 -3.69 19.61
C SER A 155 0.28 -3.83 18.94
N ASN A 156 0.56 -5.01 18.37
CA ASN A 156 1.78 -5.28 17.60
C ASN A 156 1.87 -4.49 16.27
N LYS A 157 0.90 -3.60 16.03
CA LYS A 157 0.80 -2.70 14.89
C LYS A 157 0.52 -1.30 15.41
N LEU A 158 1.48 -0.38 15.27
CA LEU A 158 1.28 1.04 15.51
C LEU A 158 0.89 1.69 14.19
N HIS A 159 -0.20 2.47 14.16
CA HIS A 159 -0.66 3.10 12.93
C HIS A 159 -0.97 4.59 13.15
N VAL A 160 -0.73 5.39 12.12
CA VAL A 160 -1.12 6.80 12.06
C VAL A 160 -2.05 7.00 10.87
N ASN A 161 -3.09 7.80 11.06
CA ASN A 161 -3.99 8.22 9.98
C ASN A 161 -3.43 9.51 9.37
N ALA A 162 -2.38 9.38 8.57
CA ALA A 162 -1.69 10.48 7.90
C ALA A 162 -1.70 10.23 6.39
N PRO A 163 -2.49 11.01 5.61
CA PRO A 163 -2.54 10.83 4.17
C PRO A 163 -1.18 11.03 3.51
N VAL A 164 -0.81 10.11 2.62
CA VAL A 164 0.39 10.21 1.77
C VAL A 164 0.03 9.82 0.34
N THR A 165 0.47 10.62 -0.62
CA THR A 165 0.30 10.33 -2.04
C THR A 165 1.66 9.99 -2.63
N ILE A 166 1.72 8.88 -3.34
CA ILE A 166 2.89 8.39 -4.07
C ILE A 166 2.55 8.46 -5.55
N SER A 167 3.42 9.09 -6.34
CA SER A 167 3.18 9.25 -7.77
C SER A 167 4.51 9.27 -8.53
N SER A 168 4.58 8.47 -9.58
CA SER A 168 5.67 8.46 -10.54
C SER A 168 5.72 9.73 -11.41
N ASP A 169 4.59 10.44 -11.56
CA ASP A 169 4.47 11.67 -12.34
C ASP A 169 5.27 12.86 -11.75
N ASP A 170 5.62 12.79 -10.46
CA ASP A 170 6.45 13.79 -9.77
C ASP A 170 7.94 13.72 -10.14
N GLY A 171 8.29 12.95 -11.18
CA GLY A 171 9.64 12.80 -11.71
C GLY A 171 10.50 11.84 -10.89
N GLY A 172 9.89 10.84 -10.25
CA GLY A 172 10.58 9.84 -9.43
C GLY A 172 11.17 10.39 -8.13
N LYS A 173 10.57 11.45 -7.56
CA LYS A 173 10.97 11.94 -6.24
C LYS A 173 10.58 10.91 -5.18
N ILE A 174 11.54 10.62 -4.30
CA ILE A 174 11.31 9.75 -3.16
C ILE A 174 10.46 10.51 -2.13
N VAL A 175 9.36 9.90 -1.70
CA VAL A 175 8.51 10.40 -0.63
C VAL A 175 9.15 10.06 0.71
N GLU A 176 9.37 11.07 1.55
CA GLU A 176 9.91 10.91 2.91
C GLU A 176 8.78 11.07 3.92
N PHE A 177 8.59 10.06 4.76
CA PHE A 177 7.57 10.02 5.80
C PHE A 177 8.23 9.84 7.16
N VAL A 178 7.95 10.76 8.08
CA VAL A 178 8.37 10.63 9.49
C VAL A 178 7.26 9.95 10.27
N PHE A 179 7.59 8.87 10.97
CA PHE A 179 6.72 8.14 11.87
C PHE A 179 7.16 8.40 13.31
N ASP A 180 6.39 9.20 14.02
CA ASP A 180 6.71 9.59 15.39
C ASP A 180 6.08 8.62 16.40
N ILE A 181 6.89 8.10 17.31
CA ILE A 181 6.49 7.16 18.36
C ILE A 181 6.87 7.77 19.68
N SER A 182 5.96 7.80 20.66
CA SER A 182 6.27 8.31 21.98
C SER A 182 5.65 7.51 23.12
N VAL A 183 6.18 7.71 24.32
CA VAL A 183 5.84 6.99 25.54
C VAL A 183 5.12 7.89 26.54
N HIS A 184 4.07 7.35 27.15
CA HIS A 184 3.23 8.05 28.12
C HIS A 184 3.09 7.24 29.42
N LYS A 185 3.24 7.90 30.56
CA LYS A 185 3.06 7.30 31.87
C LYS A 185 1.58 7.08 32.16
N ALA A 186 1.20 5.84 32.45
CA ALA A 186 -0.20 5.44 32.68
C ALA A 186 -0.66 5.75 34.12
N GLY A 187 -0.74 7.03 34.49
CA GLY A 187 -1.26 7.45 35.80
C GLY A 187 -0.44 6.89 36.98
N ASN A 188 -1.11 6.39 38.03
CA ASN A 188 -0.45 5.91 39.26
C ASN A 188 -0.02 4.43 39.23
N SER A 189 -0.12 3.74 38.10
CA SER A 189 0.22 2.30 38.01
C SER A 189 1.72 2.04 37.95
N GLY A 190 2.53 3.05 37.62
CA GLY A 190 3.96 2.87 37.33
C GLY A 190 4.23 2.25 35.95
N MET A 191 3.20 2.01 35.13
CA MET A 191 3.34 1.50 33.77
C MET A 191 3.50 2.65 32.77
N TYR A 192 4.13 2.35 31.63
CA TYR A 192 4.20 3.23 30.48
C TYR A 192 3.44 2.64 29.30
N ILE A 193 2.97 3.46 28.37
CA ILE A 193 2.27 3.04 27.15
C ILE A 193 2.99 3.65 25.95
N LEU A 194 3.39 2.81 25.00
CA LEU A 194 3.92 3.25 23.72
C LEU A 194 2.77 3.60 22.78
N SER A 195 2.86 4.73 22.08
CA SER A 195 1.82 5.20 21.17
C SER A 195 2.36 6.03 20.01
N PRO A 196 1.81 5.89 18.80
CA PRO A 196 2.19 6.73 17.68
C PRO A 196 1.64 8.16 17.84
N GLN A 197 2.41 9.16 17.44
CA GLN A 197 1.99 10.57 17.48
C GLN A 197 1.53 11.02 16.09
N ALA A 198 0.23 10.90 15.84
CA ALA A 198 -0.34 11.24 14.54
C ALA A 198 -0.15 12.72 14.14
N SER A 199 -0.08 13.65 15.11
CA SER A 199 0.14 15.07 14.82
C SER A 199 1.56 15.43 14.45
N GLU A 200 2.52 14.57 14.78
CA GLU A 200 3.95 14.75 14.49
C GLU A 200 4.45 13.84 13.37
N SER A 201 3.68 12.82 13.04
CA SER A 201 3.93 11.97 11.87
C SER A 201 3.48 12.64 10.56
N GLY A 202 4.07 12.22 9.44
CA GLY A 202 3.64 12.61 8.09
C GLY A 202 4.76 12.98 7.14
N VAL A 203 4.36 13.35 5.93
CA VAL A 203 5.26 13.91 4.90
C VAL A 203 5.63 15.36 5.19
N GLY A 204 6.84 15.76 4.80
CA GLY A 204 7.29 17.16 4.89
C GLY A 204 7.63 17.64 6.31
N ARG A 205 7.80 16.72 7.27
CA ARG A 205 8.30 17.03 8.61
C ARG A 205 9.76 17.44 8.56
N GLU A 206 10.13 18.40 9.41
CA GLU A 206 11.52 18.74 9.62
C GLU A 206 12.16 17.67 10.51
N TYR A 207 13.35 17.21 10.13
CA TYR A 207 14.10 16.24 10.93
C TYR A 207 15.62 16.44 10.79
N GLN A 208 16.36 15.94 11.78
CA GLN A 208 17.81 15.82 11.86
C GLN A 208 18.15 14.33 11.92
N LEU A 209 18.86 13.85 10.90
CA LEU A 209 19.25 12.44 10.83
C LEU A 209 20.25 12.09 11.94
N VAL A 210 19.91 11.05 12.68
CA VAL A 210 20.77 10.37 13.64
C VAL A 210 21.40 9.15 12.96
N ASN A 211 22.70 8.92 13.19
CA ASN A 211 23.37 7.75 12.64
C ASN A 211 23.02 6.48 13.43
N HIS A 212 23.30 5.30 12.86
CA HIS A 212 22.92 4.02 13.47
C HIS A 212 23.57 3.77 14.84
N GLU A 213 24.80 4.25 15.06
CA GLU A 213 25.52 4.09 16.33
C GLU A 213 24.85 4.91 17.45
N GLU A 214 24.50 6.15 17.16
CA GLU A 214 23.80 7.04 18.11
C GLU A 214 22.37 6.56 18.35
N ALA A 215 21.69 6.01 17.34
CA ALA A 215 20.35 5.42 17.45
C ALA A 215 20.32 4.00 18.08
N GLY A 216 21.48 3.47 18.50
CA GLY A 216 21.58 2.17 19.17
C GLY A 216 21.09 0.98 18.33
N ILE A 217 21.14 1.10 17.00
CA ILE A 217 20.55 0.14 16.07
C ILE A 217 21.25 -1.22 16.16
N LYS A 218 20.45 -2.28 16.29
CA LYS A 218 20.90 -3.67 16.12
C LYS A 218 19.89 -4.43 15.26
N THR A 219 20.36 -5.30 14.38
CA THR A 219 19.49 -6.22 13.65
C THR A 219 19.34 -7.53 14.41
N GLY A 220 18.26 -8.24 14.15
CA GLY A 220 17.93 -9.50 14.80
C GLY A 220 17.16 -9.33 16.11
N ARG A 221 16.52 -10.42 16.52
CA ARG A 221 15.69 -10.46 17.73
C ARG A 221 16.56 -10.56 19.00
N PRO A 222 16.45 -9.62 19.95
CA PRO A 222 17.20 -9.67 21.19
C PRO A 222 16.59 -10.67 22.19
N GLU A 223 17.41 -11.10 23.14
CA GLU A 223 16.99 -12.02 24.21
C GLU A 223 15.84 -11.46 25.06
N TRP A 224 15.78 -10.14 25.23
CA TRP A 224 14.72 -9.49 26.01
C TRP A 224 13.34 -9.50 25.34
N ALA A 225 13.25 -9.71 24.02
CA ALA A 225 12.00 -9.57 23.26
C ALA A 225 11.02 -10.75 23.40
N GLY A 226 11.27 -11.68 24.35
CA GLY A 226 10.47 -12.89 24.55
C GLY A 226 10.29 -13.72 23.27
N LYS A 227 9.52 -14.80 23.33
CA LYS A 227 8.89 -15.38 22.13
C LYS A 227 7.53 -14.70 21.97
N PRO A 228 6.96 -14.54 20.76
CA PRO A 228 5.63 -13.95 20.61
C PRO A 228 4.65 -14.75 21.46
N GLU A 229 3.96 -14.10 22.38
CA GLU A 229 2.89 -14.75 23.13
C GLU A 229 1.78 -15.11 22.15
N ALA A 230 1.73 -16.39 21.77
CA ALA A 230 0.54 -16.96 21.19
C ALA A 230 -0.56 -16.84 22.26
N GLN A 231 -1.63 -16.10 21.97
CA GLN A 231 -2.78 -16.02 22.86
C GLN A 231 -3.31 -17.42 23.18
N GLY A 232 -3.07 -17.85 24.42
CA GLY A 232 -3.83 -18.84 25.15
C GLY A 232 -3.59 -20.31 24.81
N THR A 233 -2.78 -20.98 25.62
CA THR A 233 -3.22 -22.11 26.45
C THR A 233 -2.22 -22.31 27.58
N ASP A 234 -2.71 -22.27 28.82
CA ASP A 234 -2.01 -22.74 30.01
C ASP A 234 -1.47 -24.16 29.77
N ASP A 235 -0.17 -24.37 30.01
CA ASP A 235 0.27 -25.55 30.76
C ASP A 235 1.63 -25.25 31.39
N ASP A 236 1.63 -25.35 32.73
CA ASP A 236 2.77 -25.22 33.62
C ASP A 236 3.93 -26.13 33.20
N LEU A 237 5.10 -25.57 32.93
CA LEU A 237 6.36 -26.26 33.16
C LEU A 237 7.39 -25.27 33.71
N GLU A 238 7.57 -25.34 35.04
CA GLU A 238 8.73 -24.80 35.75
C GLU A 238 10.03 -25.37 35.16
N GLY A 239 11.07 -24.53 35.08
CA GLY A 239 12.39 -24.95 34.64
C GLY A 239 13.43 -23.85 34.80
N GLU A 240 13.91 -23.73 36.04
CA GLU A 240 15.28 -23.41 36.49
C GLU A 240 16.11 -22.35 35.72
N GLU A 241 16.58 -21.38 36.50
CA GLU A 241 17.73 -20.53 36.23
C GLU A 241 18.95 -21.41 35.90
N ASP A 242 19.70 -21.09 34.85
CA ASP A 242 21.10 -21.49 34.74
C ASP A 242 21.94 -20.29 34.25
N ASP A 243 22.92 -19.96 35.10
CA ASP A 243 23.91 -18.91 35.01
C ASP A 243 24.80 -18.99 33.76
N ASP A 244 25.20 -17.81 33.27
CA ASP A 244 26.37 -17.48 32.43
C ASP A 244 27.44 -18.57 32.22
N GLN A 245 27.30 -19.35 31.14
CA GLN A 245 28.40 -19.89 30.33
C GLN A 245 27.83 -20.66 29.14
N ASP A 246 27.85 -20.11 27.92
CA ASP A 246 27.80 -20.98 26.74
C ASP A 246 28.30 -20.32 25.43
N ASP A 247 29.61 -20.06 25.39
CA ASP A 247 30.40 -20.03 24.15
C ASP A 247 30.59 -21.47 23.56
N ALA A 248 29.72 -22.43 23.92
CA ALA A 248 29.86 -23.84 23.55
C ALA A 248 28.52 -24.50 23.16
N ASN A 249 27.53 -23.69 22.78
CA ASN A 249 26.20 -24.21 22.51
C ASN A 249 25.94 -24.38 21.00
N PRO A 250 25.58 -25.60 20.53
CA PRO A 250 25.25 -25.85 19.13
C PRO A 250 24.15 -24.93 18.58
N SER A 251 24.45 -24.12 17.58
CA SER A 251 23.55 -23.13 16.99
C SER A 251 23.44 -23.42 15.50
N ILE A 252 22.23 -23.26 14.96
CA ILE A 252 22.00 -23.37 13.53
C ILE A 252 21.28 -22.11 13.03
N ASP A 253 21.55 -21.78 11.78
CA ASP A 253 20.73 -20.88 10.97
C ASP A 253 19.91 -21.73 9.99
N VAL A 254 18.68 -21.30 9.73
CA VAL A 254 17.74 -22.02 8.85
C VAL A 254 17.25 -21.04 7.81
N GLU A 255 17.61 -21.29 6.56
CA GLU A 255 17.16 -20.53 5.40
C GLU A 255 16.22 -21.40 4.57
N LYS A 256 15.16 -20.79 4.06
CA LYS A 256 14.12 -21.47 3.30
C LYS A 256 13.90 -20.82 1.95
N ARG A 257 13.72 -21.67 0.95
CA ARG A 257 13.15 -21.30 -0.34
C ARG A 257 12.05 -22.30 -0.69
N ALA A 258 10.94 -21.83 -1.23
CA ALA A 258 9.88 -22.69 -1.72
C ALA A 258 9.28 -22.14 -3.01
N GLU A 259 8.77 -23.04 -3.84
CA GLU A 259 8.04 -22.70 -5.06
C GLU A 259 6.91 -23.70 -5.30
N ALA A 260 5.79 -23.22 -5.83
CA ALA A 260 4.70 -24.07 -6.27
C ALA A 260 5.12 -24.83 -7.54
N VAL A 261 4.90 -26.14 -7.55
CA VAL A 261 5.12 -27.01 -8.71
C VAL A 261 3.85 -27.82 -8.98
N GLU A 262 3.78 -28.52 -10.11
CA GLU A 262 2.59 -29.29 -10.47
C GLU A 262 2.26 -30.36 -9.40
N GLY A 263 1.16 -30.16 -8.66
CA GLY A 263 0.66 -31.09 -7.64
C GLY A 263 1.43 -31.11 -6.32
N ALA A 264 2.38 -30.19 -6.10
CA ALA A 264 3.20 -30.14 -4.90
C ALA A 264 3.79 -28.74 -4.64
N VAL A 265 4.39 -28.56 -3.46
CA VAL A 265 5.32 -27.47 -3.17
C VAL A 265 6.72 -28.05 -3.11
N ALA A 266 7.62 -27.54 -3.96
CA ALA A 266 9.05 -27.82 -3.87
C ALA A 266 9.65 -26.92 -2.79
N SER A 267 10.23 -27.52 -1.77
CA SER A 267 10.79 -26.85 -0.60
C SER A 267 12.28 -27.18 -0.46
N PHE A 268 13.09 -26.15 -0.28
CA PHE A 268 14.54 -26.21 -0.08
C PHE A 268 14.85 -25.62 1.29
N VAL A 269 15.33 -26.45 2.21
CA VAL A 269 15.66 -26.06 3.59
C VAL A 269 17.17 -26.16 3.76
N THR A 270 17.84 -25.02 3.88
CA THR A 270 19.28 -24.96 4.17
C THR A 270 19.47 -24.77 5.65
N ILE A 271 20.17 -25.72 6.28
CA ILE A 271 20.53 -25.68 7.70
C ILE A 271 22.03 -25.47 7.79
N THR A 272 22.44 -24.33 8.32
CA THR A 272 23.85 -23.97 8.52
C THR A 272 24.21 -24.12 9.99
N ASN A 273 25.22 -24.92 10.30
CA ASN A 273 25.75 -25.00 11.66
C ASN A 273 26.62 -23.78 11.95
N THR A 274 26.13 -22.88 12.80
CA THR A 274 26.82 -21.65 13.19
C THR A 274 27.59 -21.79 14.51
N SER A 275 27.72 -23.00 15.04
CA SER A 275 28.51 -23.28 16.25
C SER A 275 29.87 -23.90 15.96
N ASP A 276 30.69 -23.96 17.00
CA ASP A 276 32.04 -24.54 16.99
C ASP A 276 32.06 -26.08 17.11
N ASP A 277 30.91 -26.72 17.38
CA ASP A 277 30.76 -28.17 17.53
C ASP A 277 29.78 -28.76 16.48
N ASP A 278 29.86 -30.07 16.26
CA ASP A 278 28.94 -30.78 15.35
C ASP A 278 27.50 -30.76 15.91
N VAL A 279 26.53 -30.46 15.04
CA VAL A 279 25.10 -30.43 15.38
C VAL A 279 24.40 -31.65 14.83
N THR A 280 23.54 -32.27 15.64
CA THR A 280 22.66 -33.36 15.19
C THR A 280 21.23 -32.86 15.06
N VAL A 281 20.71 -32.74 13.84
CA VAL A 281 19.29 -32.48 13.55
C VAL A 281 18.51 -33.78 13.76
N LYS A 282 17.43 -33.71 14.56
CA LYS A 282 16.54 -34.83 14.89
C LYS A 282 15.29 -34.88 14.03
N SER A 283 14.76 -33.71 13.69
CA SER A 283 13.59 -33.62 12.84
C SER A 283 13.50 -32.29 12.13
N VAL A 284 12.84 -32.33 10.98
CA VAL A 284 12.47 -31.17 10.17
C VAL A 284 10.98 -31.32 9.83
N ILE A 285 10.16 -30.40 10.33
CA ILE A 285 8.73 -30.34 10.05
C ILE A 285 8.52 -29.18 9.08
N ASP A 286 7.93 -29.45 7.93
CA ASP A 286 7.73 -28.47 6.87
C ASP A 286 6.26 -28.39 6.49
N THR A 287 5.61 -27.28 6.82
CA THR A 287 4.16 -27.09 6.67
C THR A 287 3.85 -26.03 5.63
N VAL A 288 2.99 -26.37 4.68
CA VAL A 288 2.42 -25.48 3.67
C VAL A 288 1.06 -25.00 4.17
N TYR A 289 0.83 -23.71 4.08
CA TYR A 289 -0.43 -23.03 4.35
C TYR A 289 -0.87 -22.28 3.09
N TRP A 290 -2.17 -21.99 3.01
CA TRP A 290 -2.75 -21.18 1.95
C TRP A 290 -3.77 -20.19 2.52
N GLN A 291 -4.02 -19.11 1.80
CA GLN A 291 -5.13 -18.20 2.09
C GLN A 291 -5.70 -17.56 0.81
N VAL A 292 -6.91 -17.03 0.93
CA VAL A 292 -7.43 -15.97 0.06
C VAL A 292 -6.84 -14.62 0.53
N ARG A 293 -6.67 -13.61 -0.35
CA ARG A 293 -6.09 -12.31 0.05
C ARG A 293 -6.87 -11.72 1.23
N GLY A 294 -6.17 -11.42 2.32
CA GLY A 294 -6.77 -10.89 3.56
C GLY A 294 -7.58 -11.90 4.39
N GLY A 295 -7.53 -13.19 4.03
CA GLY A 295 -8.20 -14.27 4.74
C GLY A 295 -7.41 -14.82 5.94
N ASN A 296 -7.92 -15.91 6.52
CA ASN A 296 -7.18 -16.67 7.53
C ASN A 296 -6.35 -17.76 6.84
N TRP A 297 -5.12 -17.95 7.31
CA TRP A 297 -4.26 -19.05 6.89
C TRP A 297 -4.87 -20.41 7.24
N GLN A 298 -4.89 -21.30 6.26
CA GLN A 298 -5.33 -22.69 6.41
C GLN A 298 -4.16 -23.62 6.11
N GLU A 299 -3.93 -24.62 6.96
CA GLU A 299 -2.92 -25.65 6.69
C GLU A 299 -3.35 -26.47 5.47
N LEU A 300 -2.43 -26.61 4.51
CA LEU A 300 -2.63 -27.37 3.28
C LEU A 300 -2.01 -28.76 3.37
N ALA A 301 -0.74 -28.85 3.75
CA ALA A 301 0.02 -30.09 3.85
C ALA A 301 1.21 -29.94 4.79
N THR A 302 1.63 -31.04 5.41
CA THR A 302 2.82 -31.09 6.28
C THR A 302 3.69 -32.29 5.91
N ASN A 303 4.98 -32.04 5.73
CA ASN A 303 6.03 -33.06 5.65
C ASN A 303 6.77 -33.16 6.99
N ILE A 304 7.05 -34.38 7.46
CA ILE A 304 7.80 -34.62 8.69
C ILE A 304 8.96 -35.55 8.36
N ASP A 305 10.16 -35.02 8.45
CA ASP A 305 11.41 -35.74 8.31
C ASP A 305 12.00 -35.99 9.72
N GLU A 306 12.13 -37.26 10.12
CA GLU A 306 12.75 -37.67 11.38
C GLU A 306 14.15 -38.30 11.15
N GLU A 307 14.72 -38.16 9.94
CA GLU A 307 16.07 -38.62 9.65
C GLU A 307 17.10 -37.74 10.39
N THR A 308 18.10 -38.42 10.95
CA THR A 308 19.13 -37.75 11.74
C THR A 308 20.22 -37.20 10.84
N HIS A 309 20.40 -35.88 10.82
CA HIS A 309 21.46 -35.22 10.05
C HIS A 309 22.54 -34.67 10.98
N VAL A 310 23.79 -35.13 10.82
CA VAL A 310 24.94 -34.57 11.55
C VAL A 310 25.63 -33.54 10.65
N ILE A 311 25.64 -32.29 11.09
CA ILE A 311 26.21 -31.14 10.38
C ILE A 311 27.46 -30.70 11.15
N ALA A 312 28.63 -30.79 10.50
CA ALA A 312 29.87 -30.39 11.14
C ALA A 312 29.92 -28.87 11.42
N ALA A 313 30.74 -28.46 12.38
CA ALA A 313 30.93 -27.04 12.72
C ALA A 313 31.24 -26.18 11.48
N GLY A 314 30.45 -25.12 11.26
CA GLY A 314 30.59 -24.19 10.13
C GLY A 314 30.13 -24.73 8.76
N GLU A 315 29.61 -25.95 8.68
CA GLU A 315 29.08 -26.53 7.43
C GLU A 315 27.57 -26.33 7.31
N SER A 316 27.06 -26.50 6.09
CA SER A 316 25.62 -26.42 5.78
C SER A 316 25.13 -27.66 5.06
N VAL A 317 23.87 -28.05 5.29
CA VAL A 317 23.16 -29.06 4.51
C VAL A 317 21.90 -28.45 3.92
N THR A 318 21.60 -28.78 2.66
CA THR A 318 20.32 -28.42 2.04
C THR A 318 19.49 -29.68 1.87
N LEU A 319 18.28 -29.66 2.42
CA LEU A 319 17.29 -30.72 2.32
C LEU A 319 16.23 -30.28 1.32
N GLU A 320 15.93 -31.16 0.37
CA GLU A 320 14.96 -30.91 -0.70
C GLU A 320 13.73 -31.80 -0.48
N TYR A 321 12.57 -31.16 -0.35
CA TYR A 321 11.29 -31.83 -0.16
C TYR A 321 10.34 -31.48 -1.30
N GLU A 322 9.61 -32.48 -1.78
CA GLU A 322 8.46 -32.29 -2.66
C GLU A 322 7.22 -32.63 -1.83
N ILE A 323 6.52 -31.60 -1.35
CA ILE A 323 5.38 -31.74 -0.42
C ILE A 323 4.11 -31.84 -1.25
N PRO A 324 3.49 -33.04 -1.40
CA PRO A 324 2.34 -33.20 -2.27
C PRO A 324 1.13 -32.46 -1.70
N CYS A 325 0.53 -31.58 -2.50
CA CYS A 325 -0.63 -30.81 -2.10
C CYS A 325 -1.45 -30.35 -3.31
N ASP A 326 -2.77 -30.47 -3.20
CA ASP A 326 -3.71 -29.91 -4.17
C ASP A 326 -4.04 -28.47 -3.75
N VAL A 327 -3.33 -27.49 -4.33
CA VAL A 327 -3.56 -26.07 -4.05
C VAL A 327 -4.97 -25.68 -4.52
N PRO A 328 -5.85 -25.15 -3.65
CA PRO A 328 -7.20 -24.74 -4.02
C PRO A 328 -7.19 -23.69 -5.12
N ALA A 329 -8.19 -23.72 -6.02
CA ALA A 329 -8.30 -22.78 -7.14
C ALA A 329 -8.51 -21.32 -6.69
N GLU A 330 -9.07 -21.15 -5.49
CA GLU A 330 -9.30 -19.87 -4.84
C GLU A 330 -8.08 -19.35 -4.07
N ALA A 331 -7.01 -20.15 -3.92
CA ALA A 331 -5.83 -19.73 -3.18
C ALA A 331 -5.19 -18.50 -3.86
N ARG A 332 -4.81 -17.50 -3.06
CA ARG A 332 -4.14 -16.28 -3.54
C ARG A 332 -2.75 -16.09 -2.95
N GLU A 333 -2.41 -16.82 -1.90
CA GLU A 333 -1.08 -16.82 -1.32
C GLU A 333 -0.80 -18.20 -0.71
N LEU A 334 0.41 -18.71 -0.91
CA LEU A 334 0.96 -19.83 -0.16
C LEU A 334 2.00 -19.33 0.83
N ARG A 335 2.09 -20.04 1.96
CA ARG A 335 3.14 -19.84 2.96
C ARG A 335 3.72 -21.18 3.30
N ASN A 336 5.03 -21.30 3.31
CA ASN A 336 5.70 -22.52 3.72
C ASN A 336 6.59 -22.21 4.93
N LYS A 337 6.31 -22.88 6.05
CA LYS A 337 6.98 -22.73 7.35
C LYS A 337 7.76 -24.00 7.66
N VAL A 338 9.05 -23.86 7.97
CA VAL A 338 9.87 -24.97 8.46
C VAL A 338 10.12 -24.84 9.97
N GLU A 339 10.19 -25.97 10.66
CA GLU A 339 10.56 -26.12 12.06
C GLU A 339 11.62 -27.23 12.19
N VAL A 340 12.81 -26.88 12.65
CA VAL A 340 13.96 -27.79 12.79
C VAL A 340 14.26 -28.02 14.27
N GLN A 341 14.31 -29.28 14.68
CA GLN A 341 14.69 -29.69 16.04
C GLN A 341 16.06 -30.38 16.02
N ILE A 342 16.91 -30.06 16.99
CA ILE A 342 18.24 -30.65 17.15
C ILE A 342 18.34 -31.49 18.43
N ASP A 343 19.28 -32.43 18.49
CA ASP A 343 19.51 -33.28 19.65
C ASP A 343 19.95 -32.46 20.88
N GLY A 344 19.52 -32.89 22.06
CA GLY A 344 19.85 -32.26 23.34
C GLY A 344 19.21 -30.88 23.58
N ARG A 345 18.22 -30.45 22.79
CA ARG A 345 17.60 -29.11 22.91
C ARG A 345 16.08 -29.16 22.79
N ASP A 346 15.41 -28.33 23.59
CA ASP A 346 13.98 -28.04 23.47
C ASP A 346 13.69 -26.84 22.53
N LYS A 347 14.73 -26.17 22.03
CA LYS A 347 14.61 -25.06 21.07
C LYS A 347 14.33 -25.60 19.67
N VAL A 348 13.33 -25.01 19.02
CA VAL A 348 12.95 -25.26 17.63
C VAL A 348 13.35 -24.05 16.80
N PHE A 349 14.15 -24.26 15.75
CA PHE A 349 14.57 -23.25 14.78
C PHE A 349 13.54 -23.18 13.65
N ARG A 350 13.30 -22.00 13.07
CA ARG A 350 12.20 -21.81 12.12
C ARG A 350 12.56 -20.80 11.06
N ASP A 351 12.01 -21.00 9.88
CA ASP A 351 11.98 -20.01 8.81
C ASP A 351 10.67 -20.12 8.02
N ILE A 352 10.24 -19.03 7.37
CA ILE A 352 8.96 -18.92 6.67
C ILE A 352 9.15 -18.15 5.37
N VAL A 353 8.60 -18.67 4.28
CA VAL A 353 8.52 -17.96 3.00
C VAL A 353 7.08 -17.91 2.51
N SER A 354 6.64 -16.74 2.02
CA SER A 354 5.38 -16.57 1.29
C SER A 354 5.67 -16.50 -0.21
N PHE A 355 4.80 -17.09 -1.02
CA PHE A 355 4.92 -17.11 -2.48
C PHE A 355 3.56 -17.31 -3.15
N ASP A 356 3.50 -17.01 -4.44
CA ASP A 356 2.26 -17.15 -5.21
C ASP A 356 1.92 -18.63 -5.47
N PRO A 357 0.66 -19.07 -5.24
CA PRO A 357 0.21 -20.45 -5.47
C PRO A 357 0.40 -20.95 -6.90
N TYR A 358 0.41 -20.06 -7.88
CA TYR A 358 0.56 -20.36 -9.29
C TYR A 358 1.88 -19.82 -9.84
N GLY A 359 2.83 -19.42 -9.00
CA GLY A 359 4.10 -18.85 -9.44
C GLY A 359 3.94 -17.43 -10.02
N TYR A 360 4.90 -16.99 -10.85
CA TYR A 360 4.85 -15.66 -11.43
C TYR A 360 3.74 -15.55 -12.47
N MET A 361 2.64 -14.90 -12.11
CA MET A 361 1.57 -14.53 -13.03
C MET A 361 1.82 -13.10 -13.55
N PRO A 362 2.26 -12.92 -14.80
CA PRO A 362 2.37 -11.58 -15.36
C PRO A 362 0.97 -10.98 -15.53
N GLU A 363 0.86 -9.68 -15.29
CA GLU A 363 -0.28 -8.90 -15.76
C GLU A 363 -0.31 -8.96 -17.30
N ILE A 364 -1.50 -9.20 -17.84
CA ILE A 364 -1.80 -9.19 -19.26
C ILE A 364 -3.05 -8.33 -19.49
N GLU A 365 -3.01 -7.58 -20.58
CA GLU A 365 -4.12 -6.81 -21.12
C GLU A 365 -4.37 -7.31 -22.55
N PHE A 366 -5.62 -7.65 -22.88
CA PHE A 366 -5.97 -8.03 -24.24
C PHE A 366 -7.42 -7.70 -24.59
N GLU A 367 -7.65 -7.41 -25.87
CA GLU A 367 -8.99 -7.27 -26.45
C GLU A 367 -9.32 -8.52 -27.28
N GLY A 368 -10.59 -8.94 -27.27
CA GLY A 368 -11.02 -10.09 -28.05
C GLY A 368 -12.52 -10.37 -28.06
N GLU A 369 -12.94 -11.24 -28.97
CA GLU A 369 -14.33 -11.67 -29.12
C GLU A 369 -14.69 -12.73 -28.06
N VAL A 370 -15.81 -12.55 -27.37
CA VAL A 370 -16.36 -13.54 -26.44
C VAL A 370 -16.89 -14.74 -27.24
N VAL A 371 -16.21 -15.87 -27.13
CA VAL A 371 -16.59 -17.12 -27.82
C VAL A 371 -17.31 -18.12 -26.92
N GLY A 372 -17.44 -17.82 -25.63
CA GLY A 372 -18.23 -18.60 -24.67
C GLY A 372 -18.45 -17.82 -23.37
N ALA A 373 -19.63 -17.95 -22.75
CA ALA A 373 -20.00 -17.21 -21.54
C ALA A 373 -19.94 -18.04 -20.24
N ASP A 374 -19.85 -19.38 -20.33
CA ASP A 374 -19.74 -20.27 -19.16
C ASP A 374 -18.99 -21.58 -19.54
N PRO A 375 -17.67 -21.68 -19.26
CA PRO A 375 -16.82 -20.62 -18.70
C PRO A 375 -16.63 -19.46 -19.69
N LEU A 376 -16.36 -18.25 -19.18
CA LEU A 376 -16.03 -17.11 -20.02
C LEU A 376 -14.77 -17.41 -20.84
N THR A 377 -14.89 -17.39 -22.16
CA THR A 377 -13.82 -17.70 -23.10
C THR A 377 -13.72 -16.58 -24.12
N VAL A 378 -12.51 -16.04 -24.31
CA VAL A 378 -12.27 -14.89 -25.17
C VAL A 378 -11.19 -15.24 -26.19
N LEU A 379 -11.46 -15.00 -27.47
CA LEU A 379 -10.49 -15.11 -28.55
C LEU A 379 -9.85 -13.73 -28.75
N SER A 380 -8.59 -13.57 -28.32
CA SER A 380 -7.87 -12.31 -28.48
C SER A 380 -7.60 -11.98 -29.94
N ASP A 381 -7.43 -10.70 -30.23
CA ASP A 381 -7.05 -10.23 -31.58
C ASP A 381 -5.68 -10.76 -32.05
N GLU A 382 -4.83 -11.16 -31.10
CA GLU A 382 -3.56 -11.84 -31.40
C GLU A 382 -3.73 -13.33 -31.77
N GLY A 383 -4.95 -13.86 -31.68
CA GLY A 383 -5.31 -15.23 -32.04
C GLY A 383 -5.13 -16.26 -30.92
N SER A 384 -4.89 -15.82 -29.69
CA SER A 384 -4.86 -16.68 -28.50
C SER A 384 -6.27 -16.83 -27.92
N THR A 385 -6.59 -17.98 -27.34
CA THR A 385 -7.87 -18.18 -26.65
C THR A 385 -7.61 -18.28 -25.16
N TYR A 386 -8.27 -17.41 -24.39
CA TYR A 386 -8.15 -17.37 -22.94
C TYR A 386 -9.44 -17.83 -22.26
N THR A 387 -9.31 -18.64 -21.22
CA THR A 387 -10.38 -18.85 -20.24
C THR A 387 -10.23 -17.76 -19.18
N VAL A 388 -11.26 -16.93 -19.04
CA VAL A 388 -11.25 -15.77 -18.13
C VAL A 388 -12.00 -16.15 -16.86
N LEU A 389 -11.30 -16.13 -15.73
CA LEU A 389 -11.87 -16.37 -14.41
C LEU A 389 -12.31 -15.04 -13.81
N ILE A 390 -13.59 -14.93 -13.49
CA ILE A 390 -14.19 -13.79 -12.81
C ILE A 390 -14.38 -14.16 -11.34
N ASP A 391 -13.94 -13.29 -10.44
CA ASP A 391 -14.16 -13.42 -8.99
C ASP A 391 -14.78 -12.15 -8.39
N ASP A 392 -15.03 -12.16 -7.08
CA ASP A 392 -15.70 -11.05 -6.37
C ASP A 392 -14.89 -9.72 -6.39
N ASN A 393 -13.62 -9.75 -6.82
CA ASN A 393 -12.77 -8.57 -6.97
C ASN A 393 -12.58 -8.14 -8.42
N THR A 394 -13.14 -8.87 -9.40
CA THR A 394 -13.10 -8.45 -10.79
C THR A 394 -14.03 -7.25 -10.99
N GLU A 395 -13.48 -6.12 -11.42
CA GLU A 395 -14.25 -4.97 -11.86
C GLU A 395 -14.84 -5.24 -13.25
N ILE A 396 -16.13 -5.00 -13.43
CA ILE A 396 -16.81 -5.23 -14.71
C ILE A 396 -17.53 -3.94 -15.09
N GLU A 397 -17.06 -3.31 -16.16
CA GLU A 397 -17.68 -2.17 -16.81
C GLU A 397 -18.45 -2.67 -18.06
N GLY A 398 -19.75 -2.37 -18.14
CA GLY A 398 -20.60 -2.85 -19.25
C GLY A 398 -21.04 -4.32 -19.14
N ARG A 399 -21.51 -4.87 -20.26
CA ARG A 399 -22.06 -6.24 -20.34
C ARG A 399 -21.12 -7.17 -21.10
N ILE A 400 -21.09 -8.43 -20.66
CA ILE A 400 -20.37 -9.53 -21.31
C ILE A 400 -21.36 -10.30 -22.18
N VAL A 401 -21.22 -10.22 -23.50
CA VAL A 401 -22.13 -10.83 -24.48
C VAL A 401 -21.35 -11.70 -25.46
N GLU A 402 -21.81 -12.93 -25.69
CA GLU A 402 -21.21 -13.84 -26.66
C GLU A 402 -21.29 -13.26 -28.09
N GLY A 403 -20.15 -13.25 -28.78
CA GLY A 403 -19.96 -12.65 -30.10
C GLY A 403 -19.62 -11.16 -30.08
N GLU A 404 -19.57 -10.53 -28.90
CA GLU A 404 -19.12 -9.15 -28.74
C GLU A 404 -17.65 -9.10 -28.28
N TYR A 405 -17.04 -7.94 -28.48
CA TYR A 405 -15.67 -7.68 -28.06
C TYR A 405 -15.65 -7.20 -26.61
N LEU A 406 -14.62 -7.60 -25.88
CA LEU A 406 -14.31 -7.05 -24.57
C LEU A 406 -12.80 -6.86 -24.42
N LYS A 407 -12.42 -5.98 -23.49
CA LYS A 407 -11.06 -5.82 -23.00
C LYS A 407 -10.96 -6.52 -21.65
N VAL A 408 -9.89 -7.30 -21.45
CA VAL A 408 -9.57 -7.93 -20.17
C VAL A 408 -8.21 -7.45 -19.69
N GLU A 409 -8.17 -6.97 -18.47
CA GLU A 409 -6.94 -6.81 -17.70
C GLU A 409 -6.93 -7.87 -16.60
N GLY A 410 -5.84 -8.63 -16.49
CA GLY A 410 -5.81 -9.77 -15.58
C GLY A 410 -4.43 -10.38 -15.38
N LEU A 411 -4.38 -11.39 -14.54
CA LEU A 411 -3.17 -12.15 -14.24
C LEU A 411 -3.15 -13.44 -15.07
N LEU A 412 -2.15 -13.60 -15.94
CA LEU A 412 -1.99 -14.78 -16.78
C LEU A 412 -1.40 -15.94 -15.96
N HIS A 413 -2.10 -17.06 -15.91
CA HIS A 413 -1.64 -18.27 -15.25
C HIS A 413 -0.48 -18.91 -16.03
N PRO A 414 0.38 -19.72 -15.39
CA PRO A 414 1.51 -20.38 -16.05
C PRO A 414 1.15 -21.30 -17.21
N ASP A 415 -0.10 -21.75 -17.28
CA ASP A 415 -0.60 -22.55 -18.41
C ASP A 415 -0.64 -21.74 -19.73
N GLY A 416 -0.55 -20.41 -19.65
CA GLY A 416 -0.57 -19.48 -20.76
C GLY A 416 -1.93 -19.31 -21.43
N THR A 417 -2.98 -19.89 -20.85
CA THR A 417 -4.34 -19.93 -21.43
C THR A 417 -5.44 -19.54 -20.45
N THR A 418 -5.14 -19.43 -19.16
CA THR A 418 -6.10 -19.01 -18.13
C THR A 418 -5.72 -17.63 -17.59
N VAL A 419 -6.69 -16.75 -17.46
CA VAL A 419 -6.49 -15.38 -16.95
C VAL A 419 -7.45 -15.14 -15.80
N THR A 420 -6.95 -14.75 -14.63
CA THR A 420 -7.81 -14.21 -13.57
C THR A 420 -8.03 -12.73 -13.83
N ALA A 421 -9.25 -12.34 -14.16
CA ALA A 421 -9.58 -10.96 -14.50
C ALA A 421 -9.50 -10.06 -13.26
N LEU A 422 -8.78 -8.95 -13.40
CA LEU A 422 -8.81 -7.82 -12.49
C LEU A 422 -9.90 -6.83 -12.94
N GLU A 423 -9.99 -6.59 -14.25
CA GLU A 423 -10.96 -5.69 -14.86
C GLU A 423 -11.44 -6.25 -16.22
N ILE A 424 -12.73 -6.05 -16.51
CA ILE A 424 -13.35 -6.38 -17.79
C ILE A 424 -14.14 -5.18 -18.27
N GLU A 425 -13.76 -4.63 -19.41
CA GLU A 425 -14.51 -3.60 -20.13
C GLU A 425 -15.27 -4.28 -21.28
N GLY A 426 -16.57 -4.45 -21.09
CA GLY A 426 -17.49 -5.05 -22.05
C GLY A 426 -18.23 -4.01 -22.86
N THR A 427 -19.36 -4.40 -23.45
CA THR A 427 -20.19 -3.45 -24.19
C THR A 427 -20.91 -2.51 -23.24
N GLU A 428 -20.67 -1.21 -23.42
CA GLU A 428 -21.33 -0.16 -22.65
C GLU A 428 -22.86 -0.26 -22.78
N ASP A 429 -23.57 0.02 -21.70
CA ASP A 429 -25.02 0.20 -21.77
C ASP A 429 -25.33 1.44 -22.62
N GLU A 430 -26.31 1.32 -23.52
CA GLU A 430 -26.69 2.31 -24.53
C GLU A 430 -27.11 3.68 -23.93
N ASP A 431 -26.18 4.46 -23.39
CA ASP A 431 -26.29 5.91 -23.21
C ASP A 431 -25.65 6.67 -24.39
N ASP A 432 -25.08 5.94 -25.37
CA ASP A 432 -24.47 6.49 -26.60
C ASP A 432 -25.47 6.81 -27.73
N SER A 433 -26.76 6.53 -27.52
CA SER A 433 -27.79 6.80 -28.51
C SER A 433 -28.39 8.21 -28.39
N GLU A 434 -27.83 9.06 -27.52
CA GLU A 434 -28.23 10.47 -27.44
C GLU A 434 -27.90 11.17 -28.77
N ILE A 435 -28.95 11.59 -29.47
CA ILE A 435 -28.89 12.26 -30.75
C ILE A 435 -29.47 13.66 -30.62
N GLU A 436 -28.77 14.63 -31.20
CA GLU A 436 -29.33 15.94 -31.53
C GLU A 436 -29.70 15.94 -33.01
N LEU A 437 -30.99 16.13 -33.32
CA LEU A 437 -31.46 16.25 -34.70
C LEU A 437 -32.20 17.56 -34.92
N GLN A 438 -31.95 18.19 -36.07
CA GLN A 438 -32.62 19.41 -36.50
C GLN A 438 -33.40 19.16 -37.78
N GLY A 439 -34.68 19.53 -37.81
CA GLY A 439 -35.54 19.24 -38.94
C GLY A 439 -36.85 20.00 -38.92
N SER A 440 -37.73 19.69 -39.87
CA SER A 440 -39.06 20.30 -39.95
C SER A 440 -40.15 19.31 -39.56
N ILE A 441 -41.14 19.78 -38.80
CA ILE A 441 -42.31 18.98 -38.41
C ILE A 441 -43.18 18.69 -39.65
N GLU A 442 -43.32 17.41 -39.99
CA GLU A 442 -44.14 16.91 -41.11
C GLU A 442 -45.41 16.18 -40.63
N GLY A 443 -45.49 15.84 -39.33
CA GLY A 443 -46.65 15.22 -38.70
C GLY A 443 -46.73 15.61 -37.22
N THR A 444 -47.94 15.74 -36.66
CA THR A 444 -48.15 16.10 -35.24
C THR A 444 -48.89 15.03 -34.44
N ASP A 445 -49.32 13.93 -35.08
CA ASP A 445 -49.94 12.76 -34.44
C ASP A 445 -49.83 11.53 -35.38
N PRO A 446 -48.71 10.75 -35.33
CA PRO A 446 -47.54 10.93 -34.46
C PRO A 446 -46.70 12.17 -34.85
N LEU A 447 -45.86 12.63 -33.93
CA LEU A 447 -44.89 13.69 -34.21
C LEU A 447 -43.79 13.16 -35.13
N LEU A 448 -43.70 13.72 -36.34
CA LEU A 448 -42.71 13.33 -37.35
C LEU A 448 -41.84 14.54 -37.68
N VAL A 449 -40.52 14.37 -37.58
CA VAL A 449 -39.53 15.39 -37.93
C VAL A 449 -38.70 14.87 -39.10
N THR A 450 -38.63 15.65 -40.18
CA THR A 450 -37.80 15.30 -41.35
C THR A 450 -36.55 16.16 -41.38
N THR A 451 -35.41 15.49 -41.47
CA THR A 451 -34.08 16.06 -41.63
C THR A 451 -33.57 15.80 -43.07
N ASP A 452 -32.32 16.13 -43.35
CA ASP A 452 -31.64 15.73 -44.58
C ASP A 452 -31.29 14.24 -44.64
N GLU A 453 -31.20 13.58 -43.49
CA GLU A 453 -30.87 12.16 -43.35
C GLU A 453 -32.10 11.24 -43.42
N GLY A 454 -33.28 11.73 -43.03
CA GLY A 454 -34.50 10.93 -43.06
C GLY A 454 -35.67 11.54 -42.29
N THR A 455 -36.73 10.74 -42.12
CA THR A 455 -37.88 11.11 -41.29
C THR A 455 -37.86 10.27 -40.02
N TYR A 456 -37.92 10.94 -38.88
CA TYR A 456 -37.91 10.34 -37.55
C TYR A 456 -39.26 10.51 -36.87
N GLN A 457 -39.69 9.48 -36.14
CA GLN A 457 -40.81 9.58 -35.22
C GLN A 457 -40.29 10.00 -33.85
N ILE A 458 -40.80 11.13 -33.36
CA ILE A 458 -40.40 11.67 -32.05
C ILE A 458 -41.44 11.26 -31.01
N VAL A 459 -40.98 10.56 -29.97
CA VAL A 459 -41.81 10.08 -28.86
C VAL A 459 -41.63 11.04 -27.69
N ILE A 460 -42.67 11.80 -27.39
CA ILE A 460 -42.73 12.70 -26.22
C ILE A 460 -43.20 11.90 -25.01
N LYS A 461 -42.39 11.87 -23.96
CA LYS A 461 -42.69 11.30 -22.64
C LYS A 461 -43.26 12.39 -21.71
N PRO A 462 -43.88 12.02 -20.58
CA PRO A 462 -44.32 12.98 -19.57
C PRO A 462 -43.23 13.92 -19.05
N GLU A 463 -41.97 13.48 -19.09
CA GLU A 463 -40.78 14.20 -18.65
C GLU A 463 -40.09 15.02 -19.74
N THR A 464 -40.45 14.85 -21.02
CA THR A 464 -39.84 15.60 -22.13
C THR A 464 -40.10 17.10 -21.98
N GLU A 465 -39.04 17.91 -22.05
CA GLU A 465 -39.14 19.36 -22.11
C GLU A 465 -39.53 19.80 -23.52
N VAL A 466 -40.59 20.60 -23.65
CA VAL A 466 -41.08 21.07 -24.96
C VAL A 466 -41.18 22.59 -24.93
N GLU A 467 -40.27 23.23 -25.65
CA GLU A 467 -40.20 24.68 -25.78
C GLU A 467 -40.79 25.13 -27.12
N GLY A 468 -42.04 25.61 -27.09
CA GLY A 468 -42.73 26.17 -28.25
C GLY A 468 -43.91 25.35 -28.76
N ASP A 469 -44.59 25.87 -29.80
CA ASP A 469 -45.78 25.24 -30.37
C ASP A 469 -45.42 24.25 -31.50
N LEU A 470 -45.66 22.96 -31.28
CA LEU A 470 -45.41 21.90 -32.26
C LEU A 470 -46.45 21.92 -33.39
N VAL A 471 -46.17 22.69 -34.45
CA VAL A 471 -47.04 22.83 -35.62
C VAL A 471 -46.37 22.37 -36.90
N LEU A 472 -47.17 21.90 -37.87
CA LEU A 472 -46.66 21.48 -39.18
C LEU A 472 -45.85 22.59 -39.85
N GLY A 473 -44.66 22.23 -40.31
CA GLY A 473 -43.72 23.11 -40.99
C GLY A 473 -42.82 23.94 -40.08
N ALA A 474 -42.95 23.83 -38.75
CA ALA A 474 -42.01 24.45 -37.82
C ALA A 474 -40.65 23.74 -37.87
N SER A 475 -39.57 24.51 -37.77
CA SER A 475 -38.22 23.97 -37.55
C SER A 475 -38.06 23.66 -36.08
N VAL A 476 -37.48 22.50 -35.78
CA VAL A 476 -37.24 22.05 -34.41
C VAL A 476 -35.85 21.46 -34.27
N LYS A 477 -35.31 21.59 -33.07
CA LYS A 477 -34.18 20.82 -32.56
C LYS A 477 -34.71 19.81 -31.53
N VAL A 478 -34.31 18.54 -31.66
CA VAL A 478 -34.72 17.46 -30.75
C VAL A 478 -33.47 16.81 -30.18
N GLU A 479 -33.42 16.70 -28.86
CA GLU A 479 -32.41 15.94 -28.12
C GLU A 479 -33.08 14.73 -27.48
N GLY A 480 -32.46 13.56 -27.60
CA GLY A 480 -32.94 12.34 -26.94
C GLY A 480 -32.35 11.07 -27.53
N VAL A 481 -32.93 9.92 -27.19
CA VAL A 481 -32.33 8.61 -27.46
C VAL A 481 -32.87 7.96 -28.73
N LEU A 482 -32.02 7.76 -29.74
CA LEU A 482 -32.35 7.00 -30.96
C LEU A 482 -32.52 5.51 -30.62
N GLN A 483 -33.66 4.94 -30.97
CA GLN A 483 -33.95 3.54 -30.74
C GLN A 483 -33.25 2.66 -31.78
N ALA A 484 -33.03 1.39 -31.46
CA ALA A 484 -32.40 0.40 -32.35
C ALA A 484 -33.07 0.21 -33.73
N ASP A 485 -34.29 0.73 -33.94
CA ASP A 485 -34.94 0.75 -35.26
C ASP A 485 -34.38 1.83 -36.21
N GLY A 486 -33.52 2.74 -35.71
CA GLY A 486 -32.85 3.80 -36.45
C GLY A 486 -33.77 4.95 -36.91
N THR A 487 -35.03 4.96 -36.49
CA THR A 487 -36.04 5.95 -36.96
C THR A 487 -36.95 6.50 -35.86
N THR A 488 -36.93 5.92 -34.67
CA THR A 488 -37.67 6.39 -33.51
C THR A 488 -36.73 7.05 -32.53
N VAL A 489 -37.05 8.28 -32.09
CA VAL A 489 -36.30 9.00 -31.05
C VAL A 489 -37.20 9.21 -29.86
N ILE A 490 -36.74 8.80 -28.69
CA ILE A 490 -37.38 9.10 -27.41
C ILE A 490 -36.81 10.43 -26.94
N ALA A 491 -37.60 11.49 -27.01
CA ALA A 491 -37.11 12.84 -26.76
C ALA A 491 -36.98 13.13 -25.26
N ASP A 492 -35.86 13.74 -24.89
CA ASP A 492 -35.65 14.39 -23.61
C ASP A 492 -35.98 15.89 -23.72
N GLU A 493 -35.69 16.52 -24.87
CA GLU A 493 -36.05 17.91 -25.17
C GLU A 493 -36.48 18.12 -26.64
N VAL A 494 -37.45 19.01 -26.86
CA VAL A 494 -37.89 19.49 -28.19
C VAL A 494 -38.02 21.01 -28.17
N GLU A 495 -37.12 21.70 -28.88
CA GLU A 495 -37.09 23.17 -29.00
C GLU A 495 -37.56 23.60 -30.40
N VAL A 496 -38.56 24.48 -30.46
CA VAL A 496 -39.05 25.08 -31.71
C VAL A 496 -38.30 26.37 -32.01
N GLU A 497 -37.57 26.41 -33.13
CA GLU A 497 -36.80 27.59 -33.52
C GLU A 497 -37.74 28.77 -33.88
N GLU A 498 -37.48 29.95 -33.33
CA GLU A 498 -38.21 31.17 -33.66
C GLU A 498 -37.97 31.55 -35.14
N GLN A 499 -39.04 31.61 -35.94
CA GLN A 499 -38.94 32.17 -37.29
C GLN A 499 -38.80 33.70 -37.21
N ASP A 500 -37.64 34.22 -37.60
CA ASP A 500 -37.48 35.65 -37.89
C ASP A 500 -38.49 36.05 -39.00
N GLU A 501 -39.53 36.81 -38.63
CA GLU A 501 -40.57 37.35 -39.54
C GLU A 501 -40.04 38.22 -40.69
#